data_AF-A0A1B8VA89-F1
#
_entry.id   AF-A0A1B8VA89-F1
#
_cell.length_a   1.000
_cell.length_b   1.000
_cell.length_c   1.000
_cell.angle_alpha   90.00
_cell.angle_beta   90.00
_cell.angle_gamma   90.00
#
_symmetry.space_group_name_H-M   'P 1'
#
loop_
_entity.id
_entity.type
_entity.pdbx_description
1 polymer ?
#
loop_
_entity_poly.entity_id
_entity_poly.type
_entity_poly.pdbx_seq_one_letter_code
_entity_poly.pdbx_strand_id
1 'polypeptide(L)' 'MKLRKEIEKAIRESNGDRAIAALAICALLEDKMKLAEKGWFDDDPLLLNALKDTDQIPALLRSAA' A
#
# COMPACT_ATOMS: atom_id res chain seq x y z
N MET A 1 -10.23 -3.01 13.38
CA MET A 1 -9.36 -4.20 13.32
C MET A 1 -8.02 -3.87 14.00
N LYS A 2 -7.18 -4.85 14.37
CA LYS A 2 -5.80 -4.59 14.85
C LYS A 2 -4.87 -4.50 13.64
N LEU A 3 -3.90 -3.57 13.64
CA LEU A 3 -2.97 -3.32 12.51
C LEU A 3 -2.34 -4.61 11.95
N ARG A 4 -1.88 -5.51 12.83
CA ARG A 4 -1.33 -6.82 12.44
C ARG A 4 -2.26 -7.61 11.50
N LYS A 5 -3.58 -7.62 11.76
CA LYS A 5 -4.55 -8.36 10.94
C LYS A 5 -4.76 -7.72 9.56
N GLU A 6 -4.62 -6.40 9.46
CA GLU A 6 -4.75 -5.68 8.19
C GLU A 6 -3.51 -5.91 7.31
N ILE A 7 -2.32 -5.96 7.92
CA ILE A 7 -1.09 -6.36 7.24
C ILE A 7 -1.17 -7.82 6.75
N GLU A 8 -1.58 -8.76 7.61
CA GLU A 8 -1.76 -10.17 7.23
C GLU A 8 -2.75 -10.34 6.08
N LYS A 9 -3.80 -9.52 6.05
CA LYS A 9 -4.78 -9.49 4.97
C LYS A 9 -4.15 -9.00 3.66
N ALA A 10 -3.45 -7.87 3.69
CA ALA A 10 -2.79 -7.30 2.50
C ALA A 10 -1.78 -8.29 1.88
N ILE A 11 -1.00 -9.01 2.71
CA ILE A 11 -0.07 -10.05 2.25
C ILE A 11 -0.82 -11.19 1.54
N ARG A 12 -1.93 -11.66 2.13
CA ARG A 12 -2.73 -12.75 1.57
C ARG A 12 -3.34 -12.37 0.22
N GLU A 13 -3.87 -11.15 0.11
CA GLU A 13 -4.52 -10.63 -1.09
C GLU A 13 -3.55 -10.39 -2.24
N SER A 14 -2.26 -10.31 -1.95
CA SER A 14 -1.21 -10.13 -2.96
C SER A 14 -0.80 -11.44 -3.66
N ASN A 15 -1.48 -12.56 -3.39
CA ASN A 15 -1.28 -13.86 -4.08
C ASN A 15 0.19 -14.35 -4.14
N GLY A 16 1.00 -13.99 -3.15
CA GLY A 16 2.41 -14.38 -3.08
C GLY A 16 3.37 -13.43 -3.81
N ASP A 17 2.88 -12.39 -4.49
CA ASP A 17 3.70 -11.33 -5.04
C ASP A 17 4.19 -10.42 -3.90
N ARG A 18 5.51 -10.46 -3.67
CA ARG A 18 6.16 -9.73 -2.58
C ARG A 18 6.20 -8.22 -2.84
N ALA A 19 6.33 -7.81 -4.11
CA ALA A 19 6.38 -6.39 -4.47
C ALA A 19 5.00 -5.75 -4.28
N ILE A 20 3.95 -6.42 -4.74
CA ILE A 20 2.56 -5.97 -4.53
C ILE A 20 2.22 -5.93 -3.03
N ALA A 21 2.62 -6.95 -2.27
CA ALA A 21 2.39 -6.98 -0.82
C ALA A 21 3.07 -5.81 -0.10
N ALA A 22 4.33 -5.51 -0.44
CA ALA A 22 5.06 -4.40 0.15
C ALA A 22 4.38 -3.05 -0.15
N LEU A 23 3.98 -2.81 -1.41
CA LEU A 23 3.28 -1.58 -1.80
C LEU A 23 1.93 -1.43 -1.07
N ALA A 24 1.14 -2.51 -0.99
CA ALA A 24 -0.14 -2.50 -0.30
C ALA A 24 0.00 -2.20 1.20
N ILE A 25 1.05 -2.73 1.84
CA ILE A 25 1.36 -2.42 3.24
C ILE A 25 1.79 -0.97 3.40
N CYS A 26 2.67 -0.45 2.54
CA CYS A 26 3.09 0.94 2.60
C CYS A 26 1.91 1.91 2.42
N ALA A 27 0.99 1.62 1.49
CA ALA A 27 -0.23 2.41 1.32
C ALA A 27 -1.16 2.34 2.54
N LEU A 28 -1.34 1.15 3.14
CA LEU A 28 -2.11 0.99 4.38
C LEU A 28 -1.51 1.82 5.53
N LEU A 29 -0.18 1.83 5.67
CA LEU A 29 0.51 2.57 6.72
C LEU A 29 0.49 4.08 6.45
N GLU A 30 0.60 4.49 5.20
CA GLU A 30 0.48 5.89 4.80
C GLU A 30 -0.86 6.50 5.23
N ASP A 31 -1.97 5.82 4.93
CA ASP A 31 -3.31 6.29 5.30
C ASP A 31 -3.46 6.51 6.82
N LYS A 32 -2.84 5.64 7.61
CA LYS A 32 -2.93 5.67 9.09
C LYS A 32 -1.95 6.61 9.77
N MET A 33 -0.76 6.79 9.20
CA MET A 33 0.38 7.38 9.92
C MET A 33 1.02 8.57 9.21
N LYS A 34 0.62 8.87 7.96
CA LYS A 34 1.17 9.95 7.13
C LYS A 34 2.70 9.88 7.09
N LEU A 35 3.22 8.75 6.62
CA LEU A 35 4.64 8.42 6.62
C LEU A 35 5.39 9.20 5.53
N ALA A 36 4.75 9.48 4.40
CA ALA A 36 5.29 10.29 3.32
C ALA A 36 5.64 11.71 3.79
N GLU A 37 4.75 12.36 4.55
CA GLU A 37 5.00 13.69 5.13
C GLU A 37 6.17 13.72 6.12
N LYS A 38 6.55 12.55 6.65
CA LYS A 38 7.66 12.36 7.57
C LYS A 38 8.95 11.90 6.87
N GLY A 39 8.95 11.83 5.54
CA GLY A 39 10.12 11.48 4.73
C GLY A 39 10.48 9.99 4.70
N TRP A 40 9.58 9.10 5.13
CA TRP A 40 9.87 7.65 5.17
C TRP A 40 9.97 6.99 3.80
N PHE A 41 9.52 7.67 2.74
CA PHE A 41 9.48 7.14 1.37
C PHE A 41 10.28 8.03 0.39
N ASP A 42 11.07 8.97 0.88
CA ASP A 42 11.78 9.96 0.04
C ASP A 42 12.77 9.31 -0.94
N ASP A 43 13.29 8.15 -0.57
CA ASP A 43 14.19 7.32 -1.39
C ASP A 43 13.47 6.30 -2.27
N ASP A 44 12.14 6.22 -2.19
CA ASP A 44 11.30 5.32 -2.99
C ASP A 44 10.33 6.12 -3.90
N PRO A 45 10.83 6.66 -5.04
CA PRO A 45 10.02 7.43 -5.96
C PRO A 45 8.92 6.61 -6.63
N LEU A 46 9.07 5.28 -6.70
CA LEU A 46 8.05 4.39 -7.28
C LEU A 46 6.84 4.28 -6.34
N LEU A 47 7.10 4.08 -5.04
CA LEU A 47 6.06 4.10 -4.03
C LEU A 47 5.40 5.48 -3.94
N LEU A 48 6.18 6.57 -3.93
CA LEU A 48 5.61 7.93 -3.89
C LEU A 48 4.72 8.22 -5.09
N ASN A 49 5.07 7.74 -6.29
CA ASN A 49 4.21 7.88 -7.47
C ASN A 49 2.94 7.03 -7.34
N ALA A 50 3.06 5.78 -6.90
CA ALA A 50 1.90 4.91 -6.64
C ALA A 50 0.95 5.53 -5.60
N LEU A 51 1.48 6.16 -4.55
CA LEU A 51 0.69 6.83 -3.51
C LEU A 51 0.03 8.13 -4.00
N LYS A 52 0.59 8.82 -5.00
CA LYS A 52 -0.06 10.00 -5.60
C LYS A 52 -1.25 9.61 -6.49
N ASP A 53 -1.19 8.43 -7.11
CA ASP A 53 -2.28 7.87 -7.91
C ASP A 53 -3.42 7.29 -7.06
N THR A 54 -3.39 7.45 -5.72
CA THR A 54 -4.37 6.88 -4.76
C THR A 54 -5.79 7.46 -4.85
N ASP A 55 -6.01 8.53 -5.61
CA ASP A 55 -7.38 8.90 -6.06
C ASP A 55 -7.98 7.84 -7.03
N GLN A 56 -7.17 6.90 -7.52
CA GLN A 56 -7.55 5.79 -8.42
C GLN A 56 -7.25 4.38 -7.86
N ILE A 57 -6.61 4.24 -6.70
CA ILE A 57 -6.33 2.91 -6.09
C ILE A 57 -7.59 2.07 -5.75
N PRO A 58 -8.83 2.62 -5.62
CA PRO A 58 -10.01 1.75 -5.53
C PRO A 58 -10.33 0.95 -6.81
N ALA A 59 -9.73 1.26 -7.96
CA ALA A 59 -10.08 0.66 -9.25
C ALA A 59 -9.16 -0.51 -9.68
N LEU A 60 -7.86 -0.44 -9.39
CA LEU A 60 -6.90 -1.48 -9.77
C LEU A 60 -7.06 -2.78 -8.97
N LEU A 61 -7.66 -2.71 -7.78
CA LEU A 61 -8.03 -3.89 -6.97
C LEU A 61 -9.42 -4.47 -7.32
N ARG A 62 -10.20 -3.80 -8.18
CA ARG A 62 -11.56 -4.26 -8.57
C ARG A 62 -11.60 -4.98 -9.93
N SER A 63 -10.54 -4.92 -10.71
CA SER A 63 -10.49 -5.47 -12.08
C SER A 63 -9.90 -6.89 -12.18
N ALA A 64 -9.70 -7.57 -11.04
CA ALA A 64 -9.26 -8.96 -10.98
C ALA A 64 -10.38 -9.95 -10.55
N ALA A 65 -11.64 -9.62 -10.86
CA ALA A 65 -12.80 -10.51 -10.68
C ALA A 65 -13.35 -10.98 -12.03
#